data_AF-A0A7X6A7I3-F1
#
_entry.id   AF-A0A7X6A7I3-F1
#
_cell.length_a   1.000
_cell.length_b   1.000
_cell.length_c   1.000
_cell.angle_alpha   90.00
_cell.angle_beta   90.00
_cell.angle_gamma   90.00
#
_symmetry.space_group_name_H-M   'P 1'
#
loop_
_entity.id
_entity.type
_entity.pdbx_description
1 polymer ?
#
loop_
_entity_poly.entity_id
_entity_poly.type
_entity_poly.pdbx_seq_one_letter_code
_entity_poly.pdbx_strand_id
1 'polypeptide(L)'
;MNRRFVLWVVALGWLLAALPVDAGAFEDAVRARWRGAWIVTEIETYSVCNGNYFNNDVSGQFVAARAGRPFQPGELAKVDKLQVNRKKIELMVTIAGMNLVPWQDGPFTLYDQRTCRIELEVAVPRSVIKAKNVAEVDRLLATVARRFATRDEAMSSSDWNGREADEYPADYERTLAYHAVWRAEETNRVIDEQMDGALLTANELAREVDGNPEYLAGFAYGARMMREWRERDCRRLIGSTAVTFRLKAPDEYSDNTTWCAGFYDGQALVYNLAVLSRLPACYVEVPELPAEYADAAVGRR
;
A
#
# COMPACT_ATOMS: atom_id res chain seq x y z
N MET A 1 -12.67 2.33 -96.73
CA MET A 1 -11.92 3.54 -96.29
C MET A 1 -12.01 3.59 -94.77
N ASN A 2 -10.93 3.20 -94.06
CA ASN A 2 -9.91 4.06 -93.41
C ASN A 2 -10.41 4.62 -92.06
N ARG A 3 -9.69 4.60 -90.92
CA ARG A 3 -8.29 4.29 -90.58
C ARG A 3 -8.18 4.20 -89.03
N ARG A 4 -7.32 3.27 -88.57
CA ARG A 4 -6.32 3.30 -87.46
C ARG A 4 -6.42 4.32 -86.31
N PHE A 5 -5.88 3.90 -85.14
CA PHE A 5 -5.15 4.62 -84.05
C PHE A 5 -5.76 4.29 -82.66
N VAL A 6 -5.04 3.98 -81.57
CA VAL A 6 -3.63 3.73 -81.26
C VAL A 6 -3.59 3.01 -79.90
N LEU A 7 -2.59 2.14 -79.71
CA LEU A 7 -2.22 1.50 -78.45
C LEU A 7 -1.86 2.52 -77.37
N TRP A 8 -2.34 2.38 -76.13
CA TRP A 8 -1.58 2.77 -74.94
C TRP A 8 -1.70 1.70 -73.85
N VAL A 9 -0.57 1.04 -73.62
CA VAL A 9 -0.26 0.14 -72.52
C VAL A 9 -0.04 1.00 -71.27
N VAL A 10 -0.86 0.81 -70.24
CA VAL A 10 -0.52 1.26 -68.88
C VAL A 10 -0.42 0.01 -68.02
N ALA A 11 0.80 -0.53 -67.95
CA ALA A 11 1.18 -1.53 -66.97
C ALA A 11 1.25 -0.84 -65.60
N LEU A 12 0.15 -0.87 -64.85
CA LEU A 12 0.11 -0.42 -63.46
C LEU A 12 0.76 -1.51 -62.60
N GLY A 13 2.08 -1.42 -62.45
CA GLY A 13 2.86 -2.27 -61.56
C GLY A 13 2.39 -2.13 -60.12
N TRP A 14 1.74 -3.18 -59.61
CA TRP A 14 1.54 -3.39 -58.18
C TRP A 14 2.88 -3.72 -57.52
N LEU A 15 3.68 -2.69 -57.23
CA LEU A 15 4.74 -2.78 -56.25
C LEU A 15 4.11 -2.75 -54.86
N LEU A 16 3.70 -3.94 -54.39
CA LEU A 16 3.46 -4.19 -52.97
C LEU A 16 4.78 -3.97 -52.24
N ALA A 17 4.96 -2.76 -51.71
CA ALA A 17 6.02 -2.46 -50.76
C ALA A 17 5.83 -3.38 -49.56
N ALA A 18 6.70 -4.39 -49.44
CA ALA A 18 6.85 -5.18 -48.23
C ALA A 18 7.33 -4.24 -47.12
N LEU A 19 6.39 -3.62 -46.40
CA LEU A 19 6.70 -2.93 -45.16
C LEU A 19 7.36 -3.93 -44.23
N PRO A 20 8.51 -3.61 -43.63
CA PRO A 20 9.13 -4.50 -42.65
C PRO A 20 8.09 -4.75 -41.56
N VAL A 21 7.68 -6.01 -41.40
CA VAL A 21 6.87 -6.44 -40.25
C VAL A 21 7.78 -6.30 -39.05
N ASP A 22 7.70 -5.12 -38.48
CA ASP A 22 8.60 -4.59 -37.46
C ASP A 22 8.53 -5.48 -36.20
N ALA A 23 9.57 -5.45 -35.37
CA ALA A 23 9.55 -6.20 -34.11
C ALA A 23 8.33 -5.82 -33.23
N GLY A 24 7.91 -4.55 -33.30
CA GLY A 24 6.71 -4.05 -32.63
C GLY A 24 5.40 -4.70 -33.11
N ALA A 25 5.28 -5.05 -34.39
CA ALA A 25 4.04 -5.61 -34.93
C ALA A 25 3.66 -6.97 -34.29
N PHE A 26 4.66 -7.77 -33.90
CA PHE A 26 4.42 -9.04 -33.21
C PHE A 26 3.95 -8.82 -31.77
N GLU A 27 4.66 -7.98 -31.01
CA GLU A 27 4.31 -7.68 -29.62
C GLU A 27 2.94 -7.01 -29.52
N ASP A 28 2.65 -6.08 -30.44
CA ASP A 28 1.37 -5.39 -30.51
C ASP A 28 0.23 -6.34 -30.90
N ALA A 29 0.47 -7.30 -31.80
CA ALA A 29 -0.52 -8.32 -32.15
C ALA A 29 -0.88 -9.22 -30.96
N VAL A 30 0.11 -9.68 -30.18
CA VAL A 30 -0.13 -10.45 -28.96
C VAL A 30 -0.86 -9.59 -27.92
N ARG A 31 -0.39 -8.35 -27.69
CA ARG A 31 -0.98 -7.43 -26.72
C ARG A 31 -2.43 -7.08 -27.06
N ALA A 32 -2.73 -6.82 -28.33
CA ALA A 32 -4.08 -6.48 -28.79
C ALA A 32 -5.08 -7.63 -28.58
N ARG A 33 -4.61 -8.89 -28.55
CA ARG A 33 -5.47 -10.05 -28.28
C ARG A 33 -5.80 -10.21 -26.80
N TRP A 34 -4.84 -9.98 -25.91
CA TRP A 34 -5.00 -10.31 -24.49
C TRP A 34 -5.37 -9.12 -23.62
N ARG A 35 -4.91 -7.91 -23.94
CA ARG A 35 -5.12 -6.75 -23.09
C ARG A 35 -6.61 -6.44 -22.94
N GLY A 36 -7.05 -6.28 -21.70
CA GLY A 36 -8.45 -6.00 -21.35
C GLY A 36 -9.37 -7.21 -21.40
N ALA A 37 -8.89 -8.37 -21.86
CA ALA A 37 -9.67 -9.59 -21.88
C ALA A 37 -9.96 -10.09 -20.45
N TRP A 38 -11.08 -10.79 -20.31
CA TRP A 38 -11.37 -11.55 -19.11
C TRP A 38 -10.70 -12.91 -19.22
N ILE A 39 -10.20 -13.42 -18.11
CA ILE A 39 -9.62 -14.74 -18.05
C ILE A 39 -10.15 -15.51 -16.85
N VAL A 40 -10.05 -16.82 -16.97
CA VAL A 40 -10.13 -17.75 -15.84
C VAL A 40 -8.77 -18.43 -15.72
N THR A 41 -8.14 -18.40 -14.56
CA THR A 41 -6.84 -19.06 -14.35
C THR A 41 -7.00 -20.57 -14.44
N GLU A 42 -6.05 -21.26 -15.07
CA GLU A 42 -6.05 -22.74 -15.18
C GLU A 42 -5.09 -23.38 -14.16
N ILE A 43 -4.33 -22.55 -13.42
CA ILE A 43 -3.34 -22.97 -12.43
C ILE A 43 -3.54 -22.22 -11.11
N GLU A 44 -2.97 -22.76 -10.04
CA GLU A 44 -2.87 -22.06 -8.76
C GLU A 44 -1.95 -20.84 -8.92
N THR A 45 -2.33 -19.71 -8.33
CA THR A 45 -1.57 -18.46 -8.40
C THR A 45 -1.46 -17.83 -7.02
N TYR A 46 -0.52 -16.89 -6.86
CA TYR A 46 -0.23 -16.27 -5.56
C TYR A 46 -0.27 -14.74 -5.68
N SER A 47 -0.81 -14.08 -4.66
CA SER A 47 -0.72 -12.62 -4.51
C SER A 47 -0.62 -12.22 -3.04
N VAL A 48 0.06 -11.11 -2.78
CA VAL A 48 0.08 -10.44 -1.46
C VAL A 48 -0.96 -9.33 -1.32
N CYS A 49 -1.74 -9.07 -2.39
CA CYS A 49 -2.87 -8.15 -2.37
C CYS A 49 -2.56 -6.76 -1.81
N ASN A 50 -1.37 -6.22 -2.10
CA ASN A 50 -0.94 -4.89 -1.65
C ASN A 50 -1.04 -3.82 -2.77
N GLY A 51 -1.78 -4.11 -3.84
CA GLY A 51 -1.92 -3.24 -5.01
C GLY A 51 -0.79 -3.34 -6.05
N ASN A 52 0.31 -4.03 -5.74
CA ASN A 52 1.39 -4.31 -6.71
C ASN A 52 1.21 -5.69 -7.34
N TYR A 53 1.72 -5.86 -8.56
CA TYR A 53 1.79 -7.18 -9.20
C TYR A 53 2.74 -8.08 -8.43
N PHE A 54 2.33 -9.32 -8.25
CA PHE A 54 3.12 -10.34 -7.57
C PHE A 54 3.54 -11.43 -8.54
N ASN A 55 4.84 -11.70 -8.60
CA ASN A 55 5.43 -12.56 -9.63
C ASN A 55 5.16 -14.03 -9.32
N ASN A 56 4.68 -14.72 -10.34
CA ASN A 56 4.41 -16.15 -10.35
C ASN A 56 5.23 -16.73 -11.50
N ASP A 57 6.37 -17.35 -11.20
CA ASP A 57 7.22 -17.99 -12.22
C ASP A 57 6.56 -19.30 -12.65
N VAL A 58 6.12 -19.36 -13.91
CA VAL A 58 5.35 -20.48 -14.44
C VAL A 58 6.22 -21.36 -15.33
N SER A 59 6.42 -22.59 -14.88
CA SER A 59 7.09 -23.65 -15.63
C SER A 59 6.13 -24.83 -15.84
N GLY A 60 5.46 -24.84 -17.00
CA GLY A 60 4.38 -25.79 -17.27
C GLY A 60 3.18 -25.51 -16.38
N GLN A 61 2.80 -26.48 -15.54
CA GLN A 61 1.72 -26.33 -14.55
C GLN A 61 2.22 -25.97 -13.15
N PHE A 62 3.54 -25.90 -12.94
CA PHE A 62 4.10 -25.54 -11.64
C PHE A 62 4.30 -24.04 -11.55
N VAL A 63 3.87 -23.47 -10.44
CA VAL A 63 4.09 -22.06 -10.09
C VAL A 63 5.06 -21.97 -8.93
N ALA A 64 6.19 -21.30 -9.16
CA ALA A 64 7.10 -20.94 -8.10
C ALA A 64 6.81 -19.51 -7.65
N ALA A 65 6.33 -19.38 -6.42
CA ALA A 65 6.07 -18.11 -5.74
C ALA A 65 6.87 -18.05 -4.43
N ARG A 66 7.40 -16.87 -4.10
CA ARG A 66 8.25 -16.69 -2.89
C ARG A 66 7.45 -16.44 -1.61
N ALA A 67 6.15 -16.14 -1.72
CA ALA A 67 5.20 -15.89 -0.63
C ALA A 67 3.80 -15.65 -1.23
N GLY A 68 2.81 -15.35 -0.40
CA GLY A 68 1.51 -14.84 -0.83
C GLY A 68 0.34 -15.76 -0.48
N ARG A 69 -0.87 -15.20 -0.55
CA ARG A 69 -2.11 -15.97 -0.43
C ARG A 69 -2.28 -16.80 -1.72
N PRO A 70 -2.56 -18.10 -1.60
CA PRO A 70 -2.87 -18.93 -2.76
C PRO A 70 -4.27 -18.60 -3.27
N PHE A 71 -4.40 -18.62 -4.59
CA PHE A 71 -5.62 -18.50 -5.37
C PHE A 71 -5.73 -19.79 -6.17
N GLN A 72 -6.84 -20.50 -6.01
CA GLN A 72 -7.03 -21.81 -6.65
C GLN A 72 -7.08 -21.66 -8.18
N PRO A 73 -6.94 -22.74 -8.95
CA PRO A 73 -7.39 -22.74 -10.33
C PRO A 73 -8.86 -22.31 -10.44
N GLY A 74 -9.21 -21.74 -11.58
CA GLY A 74 -10.56 -21.27 -11.89
C GLY A 74 -10.85 -19.84 -11.46
N GLU A 75 -9.84 -19.03 -11.16
CA GLU A 75 -10.05 -17.67 -10.67
C GLU A 75 -10.35 -16.69 -11.80
N LEU A 76 -11.44 -15.94 -11.64
CA LEU A 76 -11.80 -14.89 -12.57
C LEU A 76 -10.83 -13.72 -12.41
N ALA A 77 -10.21 -13.29 -13.51
CA ALA A 77 -9.33 -12.14 -13.52
C ALA A 77 -9.47 -11.33 -14.81
N LYS A 78 -8.97 -10.10 -14.77
CA LYS A 78 -8.89 -9.21 -15.94
C LYS A 78 -7.44 -8.97 -16.31
N VAL A 79 -7.12 -9.08 -17.59
CA VAL A 79 -5.79 -8.79 -18.10
C VAL A 79 -5.59 -7.28 -18.21
N ASP A 80 -4.71 -6.74 -17.37
CA ASP A 80 -4.40 -5.31 -17.37
C ASP A 80 -3.36 -4.97 -18.44
N LYS A 81 -2.33 -5.82 -18.53
CA LYS A 81 -1.17 -5.63 -19.39
C LYS A 81 -0.54 -6.97 -19.77
N LEU A 82 0.11 -6.98 -20.93
CA LEU A 82 0.94 -8.09 -21.39
C LEU A 82 2.27 -7.54 -21.90
N GLN A 83 3.37 -8.13 -21.45
CA GLN A 83 4.72 -7.84 -21.93
C GLN A 83 5.37 -9.10 -22.50
N VAL A 84 5.92 -8.98 -23.70
CA VAL A 84 6.64 -10.07 -24.36
C VAL A 84 8.13 -9.81 -24.17
N ASN A 85 8.82 -10.76 -23.56
CA ASN A 85 10.26 -10.73 -23.37
C ASN A 85 10.94 -11.82 -24.21
N ARG A 86 12.28 -11.80 -24.27
CA ARG A 86 13.06 -12.77 -25.08
C ARG A 86 12.92 -14.23 -24.64
N LYS A 87 12.50 -14.49 -23.41
CA LYS A 87 12.44 -15.84 -22.78
C LYS A 87 11.10 -16.14 -22.10
N LYS A 88 10.25 -15.13 -21.90
CA LYS A 88 9.01 -15.25 -21.15
C LYS A 88 7.98 -14.25 -21.64
N ILE A 89 6.73 -14.49 -21.28
CA ILE A 89 5.64 -13.52 -21.39
C ILE A 89 5.18 -13.21 -19.97
N GLU A 90 5.04 -11.94 -19.67
CA GLU A 90 4.52 -11.44 -18.40
C GLU A 90 3.06 -11.04 -18.63
N LEU A 91 2.15 -11.86 -18.11
CA LEU A 91 0.71 -11.60 -18.15
C LEU A 91 0.31 -11.00 -16.80
N MET A 92 0.07 -9.70 -16.81
CA MET A 92 -0.30 -8.92 -15.63
C MET A 92 -1.82 -8.86 -15.52
N VAL A 93 -2.36 -9.44 -14.45
CA VAL A 93 -3.79 -9.61 -14.25
C VAL A 93 -4.21 -9.12 -12.87
N THR A 94 -5.44 -8.62 -12.80
CA THR A 94 -6.11 -8.28 -11.55
C THR A 94 -7.21 -9.30 -11.31
N ILE A 95 -7.15 -10.00 -10.17
CA ILE A 95 -8.20 -10.91 -9.74
C ILE A 95 -9.51 -10.13 -9.55
N ALA A 96 -10.60 -10.66 -10.06
CA ALA A 96 -11.92 -10.04 -9.99
C ALA A 96 -12.49 -10.11 -8.57
N GLY A 97 -13.27 -9.10 -8.21
CA GLY A 97 -13.88 -8.99 -6.88
C GLY A 97 -12.94 -8.40 -5.84
N MET A 98 -13.51 -8.09 -4.68
CA MET A 98 -12.76 -7.61 -3.53
C MET A 98 -12.27 -8.80 -2.71
N ASN A 99 -11.02 -8.76 -2.28
CA ASN A 99 -10.44 -9.79 -1.45
C ASN A 99 -10.25 -9.22 -0.06
N LEU A 100 -10.72 -9.92 0.96
CA LEU A 100 -10.55 -9.51 2.33
C LEU A 100 -9.19 -9.99 2.83
N VAL A 101 -8.36 -9.03 3.25
CA VAL A 101 -7.03 -9.29 3.78
C VAL A 101 -7.04 -8.98 5.28
N PRO A 102 -6.84 -9.99 6.14
CA PRO A 102 -6.79 -9.78 7.57
C PRO A 102 -5.52 -9.02 7.96
N TRP A 103 -5.64 -8.13 8.93
CA TRP A 103 -4.53 -7.49 9.63
C TRP A 103 -4.85 -7.37 11.12
N GLN A 104 -3.83 -7.19 11.96
CA GLN A 104 -3.99 -7.14 13.41
C GLN A 104 -3.77 -5.72 13.92
N ASP A 105 -4.69 -5.22 14.75
CA ASP A 105 -4.52 -4.01 15.58
C ASP A 105 -4.86 -4.34 17.03
N GLY A 106 -3.84 -4.37 17.89
CA GLY A 106 -4.00 -4.85 19.26
C GLY A 106 -4.58 -6.27 19.29
N PRO A 107 -5.67 -6.52 20.05
CA PRO A 107 -6.32 -7.83 20.12
C PRO A 107 -7.32 -8.10 18.99
N PHE A 108 -7.50 -7.18 18.04
CA PHE A 108 -8.53 -7.27 17.00
C PHE A 108 -7.95 -7.72 15.66
N THR A 109 -8.64 -8.66 15.01
CA THR A 109 -8.43 -8.97 13.59
C THR A 109 -9.37 -8.13 12.74
N LEU A 110 -8.80 -7.24 11.95
CA LEU A 110 -9.51 -6.35 11.04
C LEU A 110 -9.28 -6.78 9.59
N TYR A 111 -10.13 -6.33 8.68
CA TYR A 111 -10.11 -6.77 7.29
C TYR A 111 -10.16 -5.57 6.35
N ASP A 112 -9.16 -5.50 5.47
CA ASP A 112 -9.14 -4.54 4.38
C ASP A 112 -9.67 -5.19 3.11
N GLN A 113 -10.51 -4.47 2.38
CA GLN A 113 -10.83 -4.82 1.00
C GLN A 113 -9.66 -4.42 0.11
N ARG A 114 -9.02 -5.41 -0.52
CA ARG A 114 -7.87 -5.17 -1.38
C ARG A 114 -8.03 -5.79 -2.76
N THR A 115 -7.39 -5.15 -3.72
CA THR A 115 -7.21 -5.67 -5.06
C THR A 115 -5.97 -6.55 -5.11
N CYS A 116 -6.11 -7.76 -5.62
CA CYS A 116 -5.01 -8.70 -5.78
C CYS A 116 -4.54 -8.70 -7.22
N ARG A 117 -3.26 -8.36 -7.41
CA ARG A 117 -2.62 -8.30 -8.72
C ARG A 117 -1.57 -9.39 -8.83
N ILE A 118 -1.52 -10.03 -9.99
CA ILE A 118 -0.72 -11.22 -10.28
C ILE A 118 0.01 -10.98 -11.59
N GLU A 119 1.31 -11.27 -11.61
CA GLU A 119 2.11 -11.33 -12.82
C GLU A 119 2.49 -12.78 -13.08
N LEU A 120 1.89 -13.38 -14.10
CA LEU A 120 2.24 -14.72 -14.56
C LEU A 120 3.42 -14.61 -15.52
N GLU A 121 4.59 -15.11 -15.10
CA GLU A 121 5.80 -15.15 -15.91
C GLU A 121 5.86 -16.49 -16.64
N VAL A 122 5.22 -16.57 -17.80
CA VAL A 122 5.12 -17.80 -18.59
C VAL A 122 6.38 -17.98 -19.43
N ALA A 123 7.15 -19.03 -19.18
CA ALA A 123 8.32 -19.36 -19.99
C ALA A 123 7.94 -19.64 -21.45
N VAL A 124 8.64 -19.00 -22.39
CA VAL A 124 8.40 -19.18 -23.84
C VAL A 124 9.69 -19.61 -24.54
N PRO A 125 9.66 -20.70 -25.34
CA PRO A 125 10.83 -21.11 -26.10
C PRO A 125 11.32 -20.01 -27.04
N ARG A 126 12.63 -19.78 -27.07
CA ARG A 126 13.25 -18.71 -27.88
C ARG A 126 12.91 -18.85 -29.38
N SER A 127 12.69 -20.06 -29.87
CA SER A 127 12.27 -20.34 -31.24
C SER A 127 10.92 -19.69 -31.57
N VAL A 128 9.98 -19.70 -30.64
CA VAL A 128 8.63 -19.10 -30.79
C VAL A 128 8.71 -17.59 -30.94
N ILE A 129 9.47 -16.94 -30.05
CA ILE A 129 9.69 -15.49 -30.10
C ILE A 129 10.45 -15.08 -31.37
N LYS A 130 11.50 -15.81 -31.75
CA LYS A 130 12.29 -15.53 -32.96
C LYS A 130 11.44 -15.70 -34.23
N ALA A 131 10.55 -16.69 -34.25
CA ALA A 131 9.64 -16.94 -35.36
C ALA A 131 8.45 -15.96 -35.38
N LYS A 132 8.29 -15.10 -34.37
CA LYS A 132 7.15 -14.18 -34.22
C LYS A 132 5.80 -14.90 -34.33
N ASN A 133 5.71 -16.11 -33.77
CA ASN A 133 4.52 -16.94 -33.93
C ASN A 133 3.47 -16.61 -32.85
N VAL A 134 2.53 -15.73 -33.20
CA VAL A 134 1.44 -15.28 -32.30
C VAL A 134 0.54 -16.44 -31.87
N ALA A 135 0.22 -17.36 -32.79
CA ALA A 135 -0.66 -18.48 -32.48
C ALA A 135 -0.02 -19.45 -31.46
N GLU A 136 1.29 -19.64 -31.53
CA GLU A 136 2.01 -20.45 -30.55
C GLU A 136 2.06 -19.80 -29.17
N VAL A 137 2.26 -18.48 -29.12
CA VAL A 137 2.15 -17.71 -27.88
C VAL A 137 0.76 -17.87 -27.25
N ASP A 138 -0.30 -17.75 -28.05
CA ASP A 138 -1.67 -17.92 -27.56
C ASP A 138 -1.89 -19.33 -26.99
N ARG A 139 -1.34 -20.37 -27.64
CA ARG A 139 -1.41 -21.75 -27.14
C ARG A 139 -0.67 -21.93 -25.81
N LEU A 140 0.48 -21.29 -25.63
CA LEU A 140 1.23 -21.33 -24.38
C LEU A 140 0.49 -20.59 -23.26
N LEU A 141 -0.06 -19.40 -23.53
CA LEU A 141 -0.85 -18.68 -22.54
C LEU A 141 -2.14 -19.41 -22.18
N ALA A 142 -2.74 -20.16 -23.12
CA ALA A 142 -3.91 -21.00 -22.86
C ALA A 142 -3.64 -22.14 -21.87
N THR A 143 -2.37 -22.48 -21.57
CA THR A 143 -2.07 -23.48 -20.53
C THR A 143 -2.15 -22.92 -19.11
N VAL A 144 -2.17 -21.59 -18.95
CA VAL A 144 -2.20 -20.92 -17.64
C VAL A 144 -3.48 -20.13 -17.41
N ALA A 145 -4.16 -19.73 -18.49
CA ALA A 145 -5.37 -18.94 -18.44
C ALA A 145 -6.24 -19.15 -19.67
N ARG A 146 -7.54 -19.38 -19.45
CA ARG A 146 -8.53 -19.37 -20.52
C ARG A 146 -9.05 -17.95 -20.72
N ARG A 147 -9.07 -17.49 -21.97
CA ARG A 147 -9.47 -16.13 -22.34
C ARG A 147 -10.91 -16.07 -22.82
N PHE A 148 -11.62 -15.03 -22.40
CA PHE A 148 -13.01 -14.71 -22.73
C PHE A 148 -13.13 -13.26 -23.20
N ALA A 149 -14.14 -12.95 -24.01
CA ALA A 149 -14.35 -11.60 -24.51
C ALA A 149 -15.01 -10.71 -23.44
N THR A 150 -15.93 -11.29 -22.67
CA THR A 150 -16.69 -10.58 -21.64
C THR A 150 -16.59 -11.25 -20.27
N ARG A 151 -16.97 -10.50 -19.22
CA ARG A 151 -17.00 -11.02 -17.86
C ARG A 151 -18.04 -12.12 -17.71
N ASP A 152 -19.23 -11.90 -18.28
CA ASP A 152 -20.36 -12.81 -18.15
C ASP A 152 -20.07 -14.14 -18.84
N GLU A 153 -19.39 -14.13 -19.98
CA GLU A 153 -18.88 -15.35 -20.63
C GLU A 153 -17.93 -16.12 -19.70
N ALA A 154 -16.96 -15.43 -19.10
CA ALA A 154 -16.00 -16.05 -18.19
C ALA A 154 -16.68 -16.65 -16.94
N MET A 155 -17.64 -15.93 -16.36
CA MET A 155 -18.44 -16.39 -15.22
C MET A 155 -19.41 -17.52 -15.60
N SER A 156 -19.89 -17.59 -16.84
CA SER A 156 -20.72 -18.71 -17.29
C SER A 156 -19.92 -19.97 -17.65
N SER A 157 -18.59 -19.86 -17.72
CA SER A 157 -17.73 -20.99 -18.09
C SER A 157 -17.67 -22.03 -16.98
N SER A 158 -17.60 -23.31 -17.37
CA SER A 158 -17.33 -24.42 -16.44
C SER A 158 -15.95 -24.36 -15.79
N ASP A 159 -15.05 -23.53 -16.30
CA ASP A 159 -13.69 -23.39 -15.73
C ASP A 159 -13.68 -22.42 -14.54
N TRP A 160 -14.67 -21.54 -14.41
CA TRP A 160 -14.74 -20.62 -13.28
C TRP A 160 -15.07 -21.41 -12.02
N ASN A 161 -14.29 -21.21 -10.96
CA ASN A 161 -14.48 -21.91 -9.69
C ASN A 161 -15.65 -21.38 -8.86
N GLY A 162 -16.41 -20.42 -9.38
CA GLY A 162 -17.56 -19.83 -8.70
C GLY A 162 -17.20 -18.94 -7.51
N ARG A 163 -15.92 -18.59 -7.31
CA ARG A 163 -15.52 -17.78 -6.16
C ARG A 163 -16.14 -16.38 -6.25
N GLU A 164 -16.91 -16.05 -5.23
CA GLU A 164 -17.47 -14.71 -5.02
C GLU A 164 -16.54 -13.85 -4.15
N ALA A 165 -16.93 -12.60 -3.89
CA ALA A 165 -16.18 -11.74 -2.99
C ALA A 165 -16.12 -12.37 -1.59
N ASP A 166 -14.98 -12.26 -0.91
CA ASP A 166 -14.83 -12.77 0.45
C ASP A 166 -15.86 -12.07 1.37
N GLU A 167 -16.61 -12.83 2.15
CA GLU A 167 -17.55 -12.29 3.15
C GLU A 167 -16.82 -11.90 4.44
N TYR A 168 -17.27 -10.81 5.05
CA TYR A 168 -16.80 -10.46 6.39
C TYR A 168 -17.28 -11.51 7.40
N PRO A 169 -16.54 -11.71 8.51
CA PRO A 169 -17.05 -12.50 9.64
C PRO A 169 -18.43 -12.00 10.09
N ALA A 170 -19.31 -12.93 10.49
CA ALA A 170 -20.69 -12.60 10.85
C ALA A 170 -20.82 -11.56 11.99
N ASP A 171 -19.78 -11.42 12.82
CA ASP A 171 -19.69 -10.47 13.93
C ASP A 171 -18.70 -9.33 13.68
N TYR A 172 -18.40 -9.04 12.43
CA TYR A 172 -17.40 -8.02 12.08
C TYR A 172 -17.82 -6.61 12.50
N GLU A 173 -19.09 -6.24 12.34
CA GLU A 173 -19.60 -4.93 12.81
C GLU A 173 -19.43 -4.75 14.33
N ARG A 174 -19.66 -5.82 15.09
CA ARG A 174 -19.36 -5.84 16.52
C ARG A 174 -17.86 -5.66 16.78
N THR A 175 -17.02 -6.36 16.02
CA THR A 175 -15.55 -6.23 16.10
C THR A 175 -15.10 -4.78 15.86
N LEU A 176 -15.67 -4.11 14.85
CA LEU A 176 -15.38 -2.70 14.55
C LEU A 176 -15.83 -1.76 15.68
N ALA A 177 -17.01 -1.98 16.28
CA ALA A 177 -17.48 -1.17 17.40
C ALA A 177 -16.56 -1.28 18.62
N TYR A 178 -16.18 -2.51 19.00
CA TYR A 178 -15.23 -2.72 20.11
C TYR A 178 -13.84 -2.19 19.80
N HIS A 179 -13.37 -2.33 18.55
CA HIS A 179 -12.09 -1.78 18.12
C HIS A 179 -12.06 -0.25 18.23
N ALA A 180 -13.14 0.44 17.85
CA ALA A 180 -13.23 1.90 17.95
C ALA A 180 -13.12 2.40 19.40
N VAL A 181 -13.81 1.73 20.33
CA VAL A 181 -13.71 2.00 21.77
C VAL A 181 -12.29 1.79 22.27
N TRP A 182 -11.74 0.60 22.02
CA TRP A 182 -10.39 0.26 22.43
C TRP A 182 -9.35 1.23 21.87
N ARG A 183 -9.48 1.63 20.60
CA ARG A 183 -8.56 2.57 19.94
C ARG A 183 -8.62 3.96 20.57
N ALA A 184 -9.81 4.42 20.95
CA ALA A 184 -10.01 5.68 21.65
C ALA A 184 -9.39 5.64 23.05
N GLU A 185 -9.66 4.56 23.80
CA GLU A 185 -9.07 4.32 25.12
C GLU A 185 -7.54 4.26 25.05
N GLU A 186 -6.98 3.55 24.07
CA GLU A 186 -5.53 3.42 23.89
C GLU A 186 -4.89 4.77 23.55
N THR A 187 -5.56 5.60 22.74
CA THR A 187 -5.10 6.95 22.44
C THR A 187 -5.10 7.84 23.69
N ASN A 188 -6.17 7.78 24.47
CA ASN A 188 -6.31 8.53 25.73
C ASN A 188 -5.28 8.07 26.78
N ARG A 189 -5.02 6.76 26.88
CA ARG A 189 -3.98 6.19 27.75
C ARG A 189 -2.60 6.74 27.41
N VAL A 190 -2.25 6.82 26.12
CA VAL A 190 -0.96 7.38 25.68
C VAL A 190 -0.88 8.88 25.99
N ILE A 191 -2.00 9.61 25.91
CA ILE A 191 -2.06 11.02 26.34
C ILE A 191 -1.79 11.15 27.85
N ASP A 192 -2.43 10.31 28.66
CA ASP A 192 -2.22 10.27 30.11
C ASP A 192 -0.75 10.01 30.44
N GLU A 193 -0.15 8.99 29.82
CA GLU A 193 1.26 8.64 30.04
C GLU A 193 2.23 9.77 29.66
N GLN A 194 1.95 10.46 28.56
CA GLN A 194 2.76 11.59 28.13
C GLN A 194 2.60 12.79 29.07
N MET A 195 1.40 13.03 29.60
CA MET A 195 1.17 14.06 30.61
C MET A 195 1.88 13.72 31.94
N ASP A 196 1.77 12.49 32.42
CA ASP A 196 2.45 12.04 33.62
C ASP A 196 3.97 12.16 33.50
N GLY A 197 4.53 11.73 32.36
CA GLY A 197 5.95 11.90 32.04
C GLY A 197 6.36 13.38 32.06
N ALA A 198 5.59 14.25 31.40
CA ALA A 198 5.86 15.69 31.37
C ALA A 198 5.79 16.33 32.76
N LEU A 199 4.83 15.92 33.60
CA LEU A 199 4.69 16.39 34.98
C LEU A 199 5.87 15.96 35.85
N LEU A 200 6.28 14.70 35.76
CA LEU A 200 7.43 14.17 36.50
C LEU A 200 8.72 14.92 36.12
N THR A 201 9.00 15.07 34.82
CA THR A 201 10.18 15.80 34.34
C THR A 201 10.13 17.28 34.74
N ALA A 202 8.98 17.95 34.63
CA ALA A 202 8.85 19.34 35.06
C ALA A 202 9.12 19.50 36.58
N ASN A 203 8.62 18.58 37.40
CA ASN A 203 8.86 18.58 38.85
C ASN A 203 10.30 18.25 39.23
N GLU A 204 10.98 17.40 38.47
CA GLU A 204 12.42 17.13 38.64
C GLU A 204 13.25 18.36 38.31
N LEU A 205 13.07 18.94 37.12
CA LEU A 205 13.77 20.16 36.70
C LEU A 205 13.53 21.34 37.67
N ALA A 206 12.31 21.48 38.20
CA ALA A 206 12.01 22.52 39.17
C ALA A 206 12.70 22.33 40.52
N ARG A 207 13.01 21.08 40.92
CA ARG A 207 13.74 20.76 42.16
C ARG A 207 15.25 20.87 42.00
N GLU A 208 15.75 20.65 40.79
CA GLU A 208 17.18 20.61 40.48
C GLU A 208 17.76 21.95 40.00
N VAL A 209 16.96 23.02 40.00
CA VAL A 209 17.43 24.36 39.63
C VAL A 209 18.64 24.75 40.48
N ASP A 210 19.80 24.88 39.84
CA ASP A 210 21.04 25.32 40.47
C ASP A 210 21.00 26.83 40.75
N GLY A 211 21.48 27.24 41.93
CA GLY A 211 21.61 28.65 42.31
C GLY A 211 22.77 29.39 41.61
N ASN A 212 23.57 28.70 40.80
CA ASN A 212 24.67 29.28 40.04
C ASN A 212 24.15 30.37 39.07
N PRO A 213 24.68 31.61 39.13
CA PRO A 213 24.21 32.70 38.28
C PRO A 213 24.30 32.43 36.77
N GLU A 214 25.32 31.70 36.31
CA GLU A 214 25.48 31.35 34.89
C GLU A 214 24.45 30.32 34.45
N TYR A 215 24.19 29.31 35.28
CA TYR A 215 23.12 28.34 35.05
C TYR A 215 21.76 29.04 34.98
N LEU A 216 21.44 29.89 35.96
CA LEU A 216 20.18 30.64 36.01
C LEU A 216 20.00 31.57 34.79
N ALA A 217 21.08 32.20 34.32
CA ALA A 217 21.05 33.02 33.11
C ALA A 217 20.73 32.18 31.87
N GLY A 218 21.37 31.01 31.72
CA GLY A 218 21.07 30.05 30.66
C GLY A 218 19.63 29.56 30.74
N PHE A 219 19.18 29.16 31.93
CA PHE A 219 17.83 28.68 32.20
C PHE A 219 16.76 29.68 31.80
N ALA A 220 16.87 30.92 32.25
CA ALA A 220 15.93 31.98 31.88
C ALA A 220 15.94 32.24 30.36
N TYR A 221 17.10 32.16 29.72
CA TYR A 221 17.21 32.31 28.27
C TYR A 221 16.51 31.15 27.53
N GLY A 222 16.78 29.90 27.92
CA GLY A 222 16.17 28.72 27.34
C GLY A 222 14.66 28.68 27.49
N ALA A 223 14.16 29.00 28.69
CA ALA A 223 12.74 29.09 28.97
C ALA A 223 12.04 30.12 28.06
N ARG A 224 12.64 31.29 27.87
CA ARG A 224 12.10 32.33 26.98
C ARG A 224 12.07 31.89 25.52
N MET A 225 13.12 31.24 25.03
CA MET A 225 13.16 30.74 23.65
C MET A 225 12.08 29.67 23.42
N MET A 226 11.94 28.73 24.36
CA MET A 226 10.94 27.67 24.23
C MET A 226 9.50 28.17 24.37
N ARG A 227 9.27 29.31 25.03
CA ARG A 227 7.94 29.94 25.10
C ARG A 227 7.36 30.28 23.71
N GLU A 228 8.22 30.48 22.72
CA GLU A 228 7.81 30.74 21.35
C GLU A 228 7.35 29.48 20.60
N TRP A 229 7.57 28.28 21.16
CA TRP A 229 7.12 27.03 20.56
C TRP A 229 5.60 26.87 20.64
N ARG A 230 4.95 26.76 19.47
CA ARG A 230 3.48 26.77 19.29
C ARG A 230 2.90 25.49 18.70
N GLU A 231 3.56 24.35 18.85
CA GLU A 231 3.00 23.08 18.37
C GLU A 231 1.63 22.82 19.01
N ARG A 232 0.68 22.41 18.16
CA ARG A 232 -0.72 22.10 18.51
C ARG A 232 -1.21 20.80 17.87
N ASP A 233 -0.46 20.23 16.93
CA ASP A 233 -0.80 18.95 16.33
C ASP A 233 -0.70 17.84 17.40
N CYS A 234 -1.82 17.21 17.70
CA CYS A 234 -1.91 16.20 18.76
C CYS A 234 -0.98 15.02 18.52
N ARG A 235 -0.84 14.57 17.26
CA ARG A 235 0.05 13.46 16.92
C ARG A 235 1.51 13.81 17.20
N ARG A 236 1.91 15.05 16.91
CA ARG A 236 3.26 15.54 17.24
C ARG A 236 3.46 15.73 18.73
N LEU A 237 2.47 16.25 19.46
CA LEU A 237 2.57 16.43 20.91
C LEU A 237 2.72 15.09 21.64
N ILE A 238 1.89 14.09 21.27
CA ILE A 238 1.93 12.73 21.81
C ILE A 238 3.29 12.06 21.56
N GLY A 239 3.83 12.17 20.34
CA GLY A 239 5.06 11.47 19.95
C GLY A 239 6.37 12.24 20.18
N SER A 240 6.35 13.36 20.91
CA SER A 240 7.51 14.24 21.04
C SER A 240 8.13 14.23 22.43
N THR A 241 9.38 14.71 22.50
CA THR A 241 10.09 14.97 23.75
C THR A 241 10.73 16.35 23.70
N ALA A 242 11.18 16.87 24.85
CA ALA A 242 11.97 18.11 24.91
C ALA A 242 13.24 18.04 24.03
N VAL A 243 13.82 16.84 23.85
CA VAL A 243 14.98 16.62 22.99
C VAL A 243 14.62 16.83 21.52
N THR A 244 13.44 16.36 21.10
CA THR A 244 12.96 16.46 19.71
C THR A 244 12.84 17.92 19.23
N PHE A 245 12.48 18.83 20.12
CA PHE A 245 12.30 20.27 19.82
C PHE A 245 13.38 21.15 20.43
N ARG A 246 14.48 20.56 20.90
CA ARG A 246 15.57 21.28 21.53
C ARG A 246 16.19 22.28 20.55
N LEU A 247 16.17 23.55 20.93
CA LEU A 247 16.91 24.60 20.25
C LEU A 247 18.38 24.51 20.65
N LYS A 248 19.26 24.81 19.69
CA LYS A 248 20.70 24.88 19.92
C LYS A 248 21.04 26.09 20.79
N ALA A 249 21.98 25.93 21.73
CA ALA A 249 22.54 27.05 22.47
C ALA A 249 23.21 28.06 21.50
N PRO A 250 23.13 29.38 21.75
CA PRO A 250 23.86 30.38 20.98
C PRO A 250 25.37 30.11 21.03
N ASP A 251 26.06 30.31 19.91
CA ASP A 251 27.49 29.98 19.79
C ASP A 251 28.37 30.79 20.77
N GLU A 252 27.92 31.99 21.18
CA GLU A 252 28.63 32.82 22.17
C GLU A 252 28.71 32.18 23.57
N TYR A 253 27.87 31.19 23.86
CA TYR A 253 27.88 30.45 25.14
C TYR A 253 28.31 28.99 24.98
N SER A 254 28.75 28.55 23.80
CA SER A 254 29.02 27.13 23.52
C SER A 254 30.06 26.50 24.46
N ASP A 255 31.01 27.30 24.92
CA ASP A 255 32.11 26.86 25.78
C ASP A 255 31.74 26.95 27.28
N ASN A 256 30.62 27.58 27.62
CA ASN A 256 30.11 27.65 28.99
C ASN A 256 29.13 26.50 29.23
N THR A 257 29.64 25.39 29.77
CA THR A 257 28.86 24.18 30.04
C THR A 257 27.76 24.41 31.08
N THR A 258 28.02 25.22 32.11
CA THR A 258 27.05 25.56 33.17
C THR A 258 25.87 26.34 32.60
N TRP A 259 26.14 27.36 31.78
CA TRP A 259 25.11 28.13 31.08
C TRP A 259 24.32 27.24 30.11
N CYS A 260 25.02 26.40 29.33
CA CYS A 260 24.37 25.49 28.39
C CYS A 260 23.45 24.47 29.08
N ALA A 261 23.86 23.93 30.23
CA ALA A 261 23.01 23.05 31.03
C ALA A 261 21.72 23.76 31.44
N GLY A 262 21.84 24.95 32.04
CA GLY A 262 20.69 25.78 32.38
C GLY A 262 19.80 26.05 31.17
N PHE A 263 20.38 26.42 30.03
CA PHE A 263 19.64 26.67 28.79
C PHE A 263 18.80 25.49 28.31
N TYR A 264 19.34 24.26 28.35
CA TYR A 264 18.57 23.08 27.98
C TYR A 264 17.50 22.72 29.01
N ASP A 265 17.78 22.90 30.30
CA ASP A 265 16.81 22.63 31.38
C ASP A 265 15.64 23.62 31.34
N GLY A 266 15.93 24.91 31.11
CA GLY A 266 14.90 25.95 30.96
C GLY A 266 14.01 25.70 29.75
N GLN A 267 14.58 25.25 28.63
CA GLN A 267 13.80 24.78 27.49
C GLN A 267 12.93 23.57 27.84
N ALA A 268 13.51 22.54 28.45
CA ALA A 268 12.81 21.32 28.80
C ALA A 268 11.66 21.58 29.76
N LEU A 269 11.83 22.46 30.75
CA LEU A 269 10.76 22.84 31.67
C LEU A 269 9.59 23.48 30.91
N VAL A 270 9.86 24.51 30.11
CA VAL A 270 8.79 25.23 29.38
C VAL A 270 8.11 24.32 28.35
N TYR A 271 8.86 23.44 27.69
CA TYR A 271 8.29 22.42 26.82
C TYR A 271 7.30 21.52 27.56
N ASN A 272 7.70 20.94 28.69
CA ASN A 272 6.85 20.03 29.45
C ASN A 272 5.60 20.72 30.01
N LEU A 273 5.73 21.95 30.49
CA LEU A 273 4.58 22.77 30.90
C LEU A 273 3.64 23.07 29.72
N ALA A 274 4.20 23.33 28.53
CA ALA A 274 3.40 23.54 27.33
C ALA A 274 2.67 22.25 26.91
N VAL A 275 3.30 21.09 26.98
CA VAL A 275 2.66 19.77 26.75
C VAL A 275 1.49 19.59 27.72
N LEU A 276 1.72 19.73 29.03
CA LEU A 276 0.67 19.61 30.07
C LEU A 276 -0.52 20.54 29.82
N SER A 277 -0.28 21.75 29.30
CA SER A 277 -1.35 22.70 29.01
C SER A 277 -2.15 22.39 27.74
N ARG A 278 -1.57 21.66 26.79
CA ARG A 278 -2.12 21.49 25.43
C ARG A 278 -2.65 20.09 25.18
N LEU A 279 -2.00 19.06 25.72
CA LEU A 279 -2.38 17.66 25.52
C LEU A 279 -3.80 17.31 26.00
N PRO A 280 -4.36 17.97 27.03
CA PRO A 280 -5.77 17.75 27.39
C PRO A 280 -6.77 18.07 26.27
N ALA A 281 -6.42 18.91 25.30
CA ALA A 281 -7.28 19.18 24.14
C ALA A 281 -7.23 18.05 23.09
N CYS A 282 -6.37 17.04 23.28
CA CYS A 282 -6.15 15.94 22.34
C CYS A 282 -6.89 14.65 22.73
N TYR A 283 -7.56 14.61 23.89
CA TYR A 283 -8.40 13.46 24.23
C TYR A 283 -9.44 13.24 23.14
N VAL A 284 -9.63 11.97 22.80
CA VAL A 284 -10.66 11.54 21.86
C VAL A 284 -11.85 11.02 22.64
N GLU A 285 -13.04 11.36 22.18
CA GLU A 285 -14.27 10.83 22.75
C GLU A 285 -14.30 9.31 22.56
N VAL A 286 -14.58 8.57 23.63
CA VAL A 286 -14.75 7.12 23.57
C VAL A 286 -16.16 6.85 23.07
N PRO A 287 -16.35 6.22 21.89
CA PRO A 287 -17.68 5.96 21.36
C PRO A 287 -18.50 5.09 22.31
N GLU A 288 -19.80 5.33 22.41
CA GLU A 288 -20.70 4.41 23.11
C GLU A 288 -20.87 3.13 22.28
N LEU A 289 -20.80 1.97 22.94
CA LEU A 289 -21.13 0.71 22.29
C LEU A 289 -22.64 0.67 22.01
N PRO A 290 -23.08 0.31 20.79
CA PRO A 290 -24.48 0.03 20.51
C PRO A 290 -25.07 -0.95 21.52
N ALA A 291 -26.31 -0.70 21.94
CA ALA A 291 -26.98 -1.45 23.00
C ALA A 291 -27.03 -2.96 22.69
N GLU A 292 -27.20 -3.31 21.42
CA GLU A 292 -27.18 -4.70 20.92
C GLU A 292 -25.84 -5.43 21.17
N TYR A 293 -24.75 -4.72 21.42
CA TYR A 293 -23.43 -5.28 21.71
C TYR A 293 -23.03 -5.18 23.19
N ALA A 294 -23.72 -4.34 23.98
CA ALA A 294 -23.44 -4.10 25.39
C ALA A 294 -23.81 -5.30 26.28
N ASP A 295 -24.92 -5.99 25.97
CA ASP A 295 -25.46 -7.07 26.81
C ASP A 295 -24.64 -8.37 26.78
N ALA A 296 -23.86 -8.60 25.72
CA ALA A 296 -23.04 -9.81 25.57
C ALA A 296 -21.77 -9.81 26.44
N ALA A 297 -21.31 -8.63 26.90
CA ALA A 297 -20.10 -8.50 27.71
C ALA A 297 -20.28 -8.93 29.17
N VAL A 298 -21.52 -8.97 29.66
CA VAL A 298 -21.84 -9.27 31.07
C VAL A 298 -21.87 -10.79 31.34
N GLY A 299 -21.94 -11.63 30.31
CA GLY A 299 -22.02 -13.09 30.45
C GLY A 299 -20.68 -13.87 30.46
N ARG A 300 -19.52 -13.20 30.41
CA ARG A 300 -18.19 -13.84 30.38
C ARG A 300 -17.20 -13.23 31.39
N ARG A 301 -17.63 -13.03 32.64
CA ARG A 301 -16.73 -12.83 33.79
C ARG A 301 -16.86 -13.99 34.76
#